data_AF-A0A7C1DBW5-F1
#
_entry.id   AF-A0A7C1DBW5-F1
#
_cell.length_a   1.000
_cell.length_b   1.000
_cell.length_c   1.000
_cell.angle_alpha   90.00
_cell.angle_beta   90.00
_cell.angle_gamma   90.00
#
_symmetry.space_group_name_H-M   'P 1'
#
loop_
_entity.id
_entity.type
_entity.pdbx_description
1 polymer ?
#
loop_
_entity_poly.entity_id
_entity_poly.type
_entity_poly.pdbx_seq_one_letter_code
_entity_poly.pdbx_strand_id
1 'polypeptide(L)' 'MKGIVGHKSFLGRSDMVKNHCAAFVPQLNVYADCLEKARGQKSLALLVHLPMIGMMVEIERRKT' A
#
# COMPACT_ATOMS: atom_id res chain seq x y z
N MET A 1 -1.55 7.80 13.66
CA MET A 1 -0.85 7.36 12.43
C MET A 1 -1.63 7.89 11.23
N LYS A 2 -1.01 8.55 10.24
CA LYS A 2 -1.69 9.05 9.01
C LYS A 2 -1.13 8.34 7.77
N GLY A 3 -1.49 7.08 7.53
CA GLY A 3 -1.04 6.29 6.38
C GLY A 3 -2.05 6.26 5.23
N ILE A 4 -1.63 5.72 4.09
CA ILE A 4 -2.52 5.44 2.95
C ILE A 4 -2.91 3.96 3.02
N VAL A 5 -4.21 3.67 3.04
CA VAL A 5 -4.73 2.29 3.05
C VAL A 5 -5.48 2.05 1.74
N GLY A 6 -4.97 1.12 0.93
CA GLY A 6 -5.65 0.61 -0.26
C GLY A 6 -6.38 -0.69 0.05
N HIS A 7 -7.70 -0.72 -0.10
CA HIS A 7 -8.48 -1.95 -0.02
C HIS A 7 -8.40 -2.69 -1.37
N LYS A 8 -7.99 -3.96 -1.35
CA LYS A 8 -7.83 -4.79 -2.57
C LYS A 8 -8.42 -6.18 -2.37
N SER A 9 -9.08 -6.68 -3.41
CA SER A 9 -9.62 -8.03 -3.41
C SER A 9 -8.54 -9.05 -3.77
N PHE A 10 -8.31 -10.02 -2.88
CA PHE A 10 -7.44 -11.17 -3.12
C PHE A 10 -8.03 -12.45 -2.51
N LEU A 11 -8.30 -13.46 -3.36
CA LEU A 11 -8.81 -14.78 -2.96
C LEU A 11 -7.73 -15.88 -3.06
N GLY A 12 -6.48 -15.49 -3.32
CA GLY A 12 -5.39 -16.44 -3.44
C GLY A 12 -4.88 -16.93 -2.08
N ARG A 13 -3.95 -17.86 -2.12
CA ARG A 13 -3.28 -18.38 -0.92
C ARG A 13 -2.38 -17.34 -0.26
N SER A 14 -2.17 -17.48 1.05
CA SER A 14 -1.37 -16.55 1.87
C SER A 14 0.09 -16.42 1.39
N ASP A 15 0.69 -17.48 0.86
CA ASP A 15 2.05 -17.49 0.30
C ASP A 15 2.20 -16.57 -0.92
N MET A 16 1.10 -16.28 -1.62
CA MET A 16 1.08 -15.44 -2.82
C MET A 16 0.80 -13.95 -2.51
N VAL A 17 0.48 -13.61 -1.26
CA VAL A 17 0.09 -12.25 -0.83
C VAL A 17 1.17 -11.22 -1.14
N LYS A 18 2.44 -11.54 -0.85
CA LYS A 18 3.55 -10.61 -1.07
C LYS A 18 3.66 -10.20 -2.54
N ASN A 19 3.60 -11.18 -3.45
CA ASN A 19 3.66 -10.94 -4.89
C ASN A 19 2.44 -10.17 -5.39
N HIS A 20 1.25 -10.50 -4.87
CA HIS A 20 0.03 -9.78 -5.18
C HIS A 20 0.10 -8.30 -4.75
N CYS A 21 0.53 -8.03 -3.52
CA CYS A 21 0.65 -6.68 -3.00
C CYS A 21 1.74 -5.84 -3.70
N ALA A 22 2.82 -6.48 -4.16
CA ALA A 22 3.90 -5.81 -4.89
C ALA A 22 3.42 -5.07 -6.16
N ALA A 23 2.36 -5.58 -6.80
CA ALA A 23 1.77 -4.94 -7.99
C ALA A 23 1.15 -3.56 -7.69
N PHE A 24 0.80 -3.26 -6.43
CA PHE A 24 0.18 -1.99 -6.04
C PHE A 24 1.19 -0.94 -5.55
N VAL A 25 2.47 -1.30 -5.43
CA VAL A 25 3.54 -0.38 -5.00
C VAL A 25 3.59 0.89 -5.88
N PRO A 26 3.57 0.81 -7.23
CA PRO A 26 3.60 2.01 -8.07
C PRO A 26 2.39 2.93 -7.83
N GLN A 27 1.18 2.37 -7.71
CA GLN A 27 -0.03 3.13 -7.45
C GLN A 27 0.03 3.88 -6.12
N LEU A 28 0.39 3.18 -5.05
CA LEU A 28 0.44 3.76 -3.71
C LEU A 28 1.58 4.78 -3.55
N ASN A 29 2.70 4.60 -4.26
CA ASN A 29 3.76 5.62 -4.32
C ASN A 29 3.26 6.92 -4.95
N VAL A 30 2.53 6.86 -6.07
CA VAL A 30 1.96 8.07 -6.71
C VAL A 30 1.03 8.81 -5.76
N TYR A 31 0.16 8.09 -5.03
CA TYR A 31 -0.73 8.71 -4.06
C TYR A 31 0.03 9.36 -2.91
N ALA A 32 1.08 8.72 -2.43
CA ALA A 32 1.96 9.27 -1.43
C ALA A 32 2.61 10.57 -1.92
N ASP A 33 3.19 10.58 -3.12
CA ASP A 33 3.86 11.75 -3.69
C ASP A 33 2.89 12.92 -3.88
N CYS A 34 1.66 12.66 -4.35
CA CYS A 34 0.62 13.67 -4.46
C CYS A 34 0.26 14.28 -3.11
N LEU A 35 0.06 13.45 -2.08
CA LEU A 35 -0.27 13.92 -0.73
C LEU A 35 0.88 14.68 -0.09
N GLU A 36 2.13 14.24 -0.29
CA GLU A 36 3.31 14.94 0.22
C GLU A 36 3.45 16.32 -0.38
N LYS A 37 3.31 16.42 -1.71
CA LYS A 37 3.35 17.71 -2.42
C LYS A 37 2.23 18.64 -1.98
N ALA A 38 1.03 18.11 -1.78
CA ALA A 38 -0.14 18.91 -1.38
C ALA A 38 -0.07 19.36 0.08
N ARG A 39 0.53 18.57 0.98
CA ARG A 39 0.54 18.83 2.43
C ARG A 39 1.85 19.37 2.97
N GLY A 40 2.94 19.31 2.19
CA GLY A 40 4.28 19.68 2.64
C GLY A 40 4.85 18.78 3.75
N GLN A 41 4.29 17.59 3.93
CA GLN A 41 4.67 16.64 4.99
C GLN A 41 4.93 15.27 4.36
N LYS A 42 5.93 14.53 4.85
CA LYS A 42 6.17 13.16 4.37
C LYS A 42 4.97 12.24 4.67
N SER A 43 4.64 11.39 3.71
CA SER A 43 3.60 10.36 3.83
C SER A 43 4.08 9.28 4.79
N LEU A 44 3.25 8.97 5.78
CA LEU A 44 3.45 7.79 6.64
C LEU A 44 3.00 6.52 5.88
N ALA A 45 3.22 5.36 6.51
CA ALA A 45 3.07 3.99 6.00
C ALA A 45 2.07 3.78 4.84
N LEU A 46 2.48 2.96 3.88
CA LEU A 46 1.67 2.52 2.75
C LEU A 46 1.15 1.10 3.03
N LEU A 47 -0.17 0.94 3.06
CA LEU A 47 -0.81 -0.28 3.51
C LEU A 47 -1.77 -0.82 2.45
N VAL A 48 -1.75 -2.13 2.25
CA VAL A 48 -2.75 -2.87 1.47
C VAL A 48 -3.57 -3.71 2.44
N HIS A 49 -4.88 -3.46 2.49
CA HIS A 49 -5.82 -4.28 3.24
C HIS A 49 -6.51 -5.27 2.29
N LEU A 50 -6.38 -6.56 2.61
CA LEU A 50 -6.98 -7.70 1.91
C LEU A 50 -8.12 -8.28 2.77
N PRO A 51 -9.34 -7.72 2.69
CA PRO A 51 -10.43 -8.07 3.61
C PRO A 51 -10.87 -9.53 3.51
N MET A 52 -10.78 -10.13 2.31
CA MET A 52 -11.26 -11.50 2.09
C MET A 52 -10.39 -12.56 2.78
N ILE A 53 -9.17 -12.21 3.17
CA ILE A 53 -8.26 -13.09 3.92
C ILE A 53 -7.83 -12.47 5.25
N GLY A 54 -8.44 -11.35 5.66
CA GLY A 54 -8.18 -10.69 6.95
C GLY A 54 -6.75 -10.18 7.14
N MET A 55 -6.05 -9.78 6.06
CA MET A 55 -4.65 -9.37 6.14
C MET A 55 -4.44 -7.88 5.88
N MET A 56 -3.53 -7.26 6.62
CA MET A 56 -3.00 -5.93 6.35
C MET A 56 -1.50 -6.03 6.09
N VAL A 57 -1.07 -5.55 4.93
CA VAL A 57 0.30 -5.67 4.46
C VAL A 57 0.88 -4.27 4.30
N GLU A 58 1.94 -3.98 5.04
CA GLU A 58 2.75 -2.79 4.78
C GLU A 58 3.67 -3.04 3.58
N ILE A 59 3.69 -2.10 2.65
CA ILE A 59 4.56 -2.15 1.48
C ILE A 59 5.65 -1.08 1.57
N GLU A 60 6.86 -1.46 1.18
CA GLU A 60 7.97 -0.53 1.16
C GLU A 60 7.84 0.50 0.05
N ARG A 61 8.19 1.73 0.39
CA ARG A 61 8.29 2.81 -0.60
C ARG A 61 9.53 2.59 -1.45
N ARG A 62 9.39 2.67 -2.78
CA ARG A 62 10.58 2.75 -3.64
C ARG A 62 11.21 4.13 -3.44
N LYS A 63 12.47 4.16 -3.02
CA LYS A 63 13.30 5.37 -3.18
C LYS A 63 13.61 5.48 -4.67
N THR A 64 12.95 6.40 -5.37
CA THR A 64 13.41 6.91 -6.66
C THR A 64 14.70 7.69 -6.47
#